data_AF-X1RSG3-F1
#
_entry.id   AF-X1RSG3-F1
#
_cell.length_a   1.000
_cell.length_b   1.000
_cell.length_c   1.000
_cell.angle_alpha   90.00
_cell.angle_beta   90.00
_cell.angle_gamma   90.00
#
_symmetry.space_group_name_H-M   'P 1'
#
loop_
_entity.id
_entity.type
_entity.pdbx_description
1 polymer ?
#
loop_
_entity_poly.entity_id
_entity_poly.type
_entity_poly.pdbx_seq_one_letter_code
_entity_poly.pdbx_strand_id
1 'polypeptide(L)' 'CDDWALKGSTIFNPKHWNEIITPVYRELANNAHKHDAKLLIHSDGDVTESIPFLINSGVDAIEPYVKT' A
#
# COMPACT_ATOMS: atom_id res chain seq x y z
N CYS A 1 -5.10 1.56 8.83
CA CYS A 1 -4.47 2.89 8.87
C CYS A 1 -3.03 2.61 9.14
N ASP A 2 -2.20 2.69 8.11
CA ASP A 2 -0.80 2.27 8.15
C ASP A 2 0.00 3.49 7.68
N ASP A 3 0.54 4.28 8.62
CA ASP A 3 1.25 5.51 8.26
C ASP A 3 2.74 5.22 8.04
N TRP A 4 3.15 5.26 6.77
CA TRP A 4 4.54 5.03 6.36
C TRP A 4 5.09 6.12 5.43
N ALA A 5 4.24 6.96 4.88
CA ALA A 5 4.65 8.04 4.00
C ALA A 5 5.08 9.27 4.80
N LEU A 6 6.01 10.01 4.22
CA LEU A 6 6.51 11.30 4.68
C LEU A 6 6.31 12.31 3.56
N LYS A 7 6.63 13.58 3.81
CA LYS A 7 6.61 14.61 2.77
C LYS A 7 7.73 14.34 1.74
N GLY A 8 7.39 13.67 0.64
CA GLY A 8 8.27 13.40 -0.51
C GLY A 8 9.05 12.08 -0.46
N SER A 9 8.76 11.17 0.47
CA SER A 9 9.37 9.84 0.53
C SER A 9 8.56 8.87 1.39
N THR A 10 8.92 7.58 1.37
CA THR A 10 8.44 6.59 2.36
C THR A 10 9.49 6.28 3.44
N ILE A 11 9.07 5.78 4.61
CA ILE A 11 9.99 5.37 5.70
C ILE A 11 10.73 4.07 5.36
N PHE A 12 10.14 3.23 4.49
CA PHE A 12 10.68 1.92 4.17
C PHE A 12 11.61 1.95 2.96
N ASN A 13 12.73 1.25 3.08
CA ASN A 13 13.57 0.96 1.92
C ASN A 13 12.76 0.12 0.89
N PRO A 14 12.88 0.39 -0.43
CA PRO A 14 12.21 -0.40 -1.48
C PRO A 14 12.43 -1.92 -1.40
N LYS A 15 13.55 -2.37 -0.85
CA LYS A 15 13.81 -3.80 -0.61
C LYS A 15 12.82 -4.40 0.40
N HIS A 16 12.51 -3.67 1.48
CA HIS A 16 11.57 -4.12 2.50
C HIS A 16 10.13 -4.13 1.99
N TRP A 17 9.79 -3.25 1.04
CA TRP A 17 8.51 -3.31 0.34
C TRP A 17 8.30 -4.65 -0.35
N ASN A 18 9.32 -5.16 -1.05
CA ASN A 18 9.23 -6.45 -1.73
C ASN A 18 9.26 -7.64 -0.77
N GLU A 19 10.16 -7.62 0.21
CA GLU A 19 10.44 -8.79 1.06
C GLU A 19 9.42 -8.98 2.19
N ILE A 20 8.83 -7.87 2.67
CA ILE A 20 8.03 -7.88 3.90
C ILE A 20 6.63 -7.34 3.64
N ILE A 21 6.51 -6.14 3.08
CA ILE A 21 5.24 -5.40 3.07
C ILE A 21 4.28 -5.93 2.00
N THR A 22 4.76 -6.15 0.78
CA THR A 22 3.93 -6.65 -0.35
C THR A 22 3.31 -8.02 -0.04
N PRO A 23 4.03 -9.02 0.53
CA PRO A 23 3.43 -10.27 0.95
C PRO A 23 2.30 -10.11 1.97
N VAL A 24 2.47 -9.23 2.96
CA VAL A 24 1.44 -8.97 3.99
C VAL A 24 0.20 -8.34 3.35
N TYR A 25 0.34 -7.30 2.54
CA TYR A 25 -0.82 -6.73 1.85
C TYR A 25 -1.49 -7.70 0.88
N ARG A 26 -0.74 -8.64 0.29
CA ARG A 26 -1.32 -9.68 -0.56
C ARG A 26 -2.20 -10.62 0.24
N GLU A 27 -1.78 -11.00 1.45
CA GLU A 27 -2.61 -11.81 2.34
C GLU A 27 -3.90 -11.08 2.73
N LEU A 28 -3.78 -9.79 3.07
CA LEU A 28 -4.92 -8.94 3.41
C LEU A 28 -5.89 -8.76 2.24
N ALA A 29 -5.38 -8.47 1.04
CA ALA A 29 -6.18 -8.32 -0.17
C ALA A 29 -6.91 -9.62 -0.51
N ASN A 30 -6.19 -10.75 -0.51
CA ASN A 30 -6.77 -12.06 -0.72
C ASN A 30 -7.88 -12.37 0.30
N ASN A 31 -7.68 -12.00 1.56
CA ASN A 31 -8.70 -12.18 2.60
C ASN A 31 -9.94 -11.32 2.34
N ALA A 32 -9.77 -10.04 1.99
CA ALA A 32 -10.89 -9.17 1.64
C ALA A 32 -11.66 -9.71 0.42
N HIS A 33 -10.95 -10.08 -0.65
CA HIS A 33 -11.55 -10.58 -1.88
C HIS A 33 -12.29 -11.90 -1.71
N LYS A 34 -11.84 -12.79 -0.80
CA LYS A 34 -12.57 -14.02 -0.43
C LYS A 34 -13.97 -13.76 0.12
N HIS A 35 -14.20 -12.56 0.65
CA HIS A 35 -15.47 -12.12 1.23
C HIS A 35 -16.18 -11.07 0.35
N ASP A 36 -15.82 -10.96 -0.93
CA ASP A 36 -16.38 -9.97 -1.87
C ASP A 36 -16.20 -8.52 -1.39
N ALA A 37 -15.18 -8.28 -0.56
CA ALA A 37 -14.84 -6.96 -0.03
C ALA A 37 -13.63 -6.36 -0.75
N LYS A 38 -13.47 -5.04 -0.65
CA LYS A 38 -12.36 -4.27 -1.23
C LYS A 38 -11.39 -3.82 -0.15
N LEU A 39 -10.09 -3.83 -0.46
CA LEU A 39 -9.04 -3.34 0.44
C LEU A 39 -8.62 -1.93 0.04
N LEU A 40 -8.89 -0.96 0.91
CA LEU A 40 -8.38 0.40 0.83
C LEU A 40 -7.29 0.60 1.89
N ILE A 41 -6.16 1.20 1.49
CA ILE A 41 -5.09 1.56 2.41
C ILE A 41 -4.97 3.07 2.53
N HIS A 42 -4.72 3.53 3.76
CA HIS A 42 -4.48 4.94 4.07
C HIS A 42 -3.08 5.11 4.65
N SER A 43 -2.35 6.12 4.16
CA SER A 43 -1.14 6.67 4.77
C SER A 43 -1.05 8.16 4.50
N ASP A 44 -0.88 8.97 5.55
CA ASP A 44 -0.59 10.40 5.39
C ASP A 44 0.79 10.63 4.73
N GLY A 45 0.89 11.55 3.77
CA GLY A 45 2.15 11.93 3.10
C GLY A 45 2.19 11.62 1.60
N ASP A 46 3.40 11.51 1.04
CA ASP A 46 3.61 11.15 -0.37
C ASP A 46 3.70 9.63 -0.55
N VAL A 47 2.64 9.06 -1.10
CA VAL A 47 2.49 7.63 -1.33
C VAL A 47 3.00 7.17 -2.70
N THR A 48 3.50 8.07 -3.55
CA THR A 48 3.80 7.79 -4.96
C THR A 48 4.75 6.60 -5.14
N GLU A 49 5.80 6.52 -4.32
CA GLU A 49 6.79 5.42 -4.36
C GLU A 49 6.19 4.07 -3.98
N SER A 50 5.14 4.05 -3.13
CA SER A 50 4.50 2.82 -2.67
C SER A 50 3.49 2.25 -3.68
N ILE A 51 2.98 3.06 -4.62
CA ILE A 51 1.91 2.66 -5.56
C ILE A 51 2.21 1.36 -6.31
N PRO A 52 3.41 1.15 -6.91
CA PRO A 52 3.69 -0.09 -7.63
C PRO A 52 3.60 -1.34 -6.74
N PHE A 53 4.03 -1.24 -5.48
CA PHE A 53 3.99 -2.35 -4.53
C PHE A 53 2.56 -2.68 -4.10
N LEU A 54 1.72 -1.66 -3.89
CA LEU A 54 0.31 -1.81 -3.52
C LEU A 54 -0.52 -2.40 -4.67
N ILE A 55 -0.25 -1.99 -5.92
CA ILE A 55 -0.85 -2.63 -7.09
C ILE A 55 -0.45 -4.11 -7.14
N ASN A 56 0.84 -4.40 -6.94
CA ASN A 56 1.35 -5.77 -6.98
C ASN A 56 0.79 -6.66 -5.86
N SER A 57 0.44 -6.10 -4.70
CA SER A 57 -0.17 -6.83 -3.59
C SER A 57 -1.67 -7.09 -3.79
N GLY A 58 -2.34 -6.35 -4.68
CA GLY A 58 -3.77 -6.49 -4.92
C GLY A 58 -4.64 -5.56 -4.07
N VAL A 59 -4.05 -4.51 -3.50
CA VAL A 59 -4.80 -3.42 -2.87
C VAL A 59 -5.65 -2.72 -3.94
N ASP A 60 -6.93 -2.47 -3.62
CA ASP A 60 -7.90 -1.91 -4.57
C ASP A 60 -7.87 -0.39 -4.63
N ALA A 61 -7.54 0.28 -3.52
CA ALA A 61 -7.53 1.74 -3.43
C ALA A 61 -6.51 2.25 -2.41
N ILE A 62 -6.05 3.49 -2.63
CA ILE A 62 -5.17 4.21 -1.71
C ILE A 62 -5.70 5.61 -1.43
N GLU A 63 -5.55 6.07 -0.20
CA GLU A 63 -5.95 7.41 0.22
C GLU A 63 -4.85 8.06 1.09
N PRO A 64 -4.43 9.31 0.78
CA PRO A 64 -4.83 10.14 -0.36
C PRO A 64 -4.11 9.72 -1.65
N TYR A 65 -4.76 9.91 -2.81
CA TYR A 65 -4.06 9.92 -4.10
C TYR A 65 -3.75 11.37 -4.49
N VAL A 66 -2.49 11.77 -4.35
CA VAL A 66 -2.03 13.10 -4.75
C VAL A 66 -1.41 13.01 -6.14
N LYS A 67 -2.05 13.67 -7.12
CA LYS A 67 -1.50 13.82 -8.46
C LYS A 67 -0.64 15.09 -8.46
N THR A 68 0.68 14.93 -8.42
CA THR A 68 1.64 16.04 -8.53
C THR A 68 1.81 16.51 -9.97
#